data_AF-A0A967CSC5-F1
#
_entry.id   AF-A0A967CSC5-F1
#
_cell.length_a   1.000
_cell.length_b   1.000
_cell.length_c   1.000
_cell.angle_alpha   90.00
_cell.angle_beta   90.00
_cell.angle_gamma   90.00
#
_symmetry.space_group_name_H-M   'P 1'
#
loop_
_entity.id
_entity.type
_entity.pdbx_description
1 polymer ?
#
loop_
_entity_poly.entity_id
_entity_poly.type
_entity_poly.pdbx_seq_one_letter_code
_entity_poly.pdbx_strand_id
1 'polypeptide(L)'
;MPIKKIVELFSSLRLMVVLLAFAIVLVFVGTIAQADEGLYGAQAHYFKRWLVVGASFFGHKIPLLLPGGYLLGTLLLVNLVCAHICRFQLTPKKIGIQLAHAGIIVLLVGQLSTDLLSRELQMHLAEGETRDFADSATSYELIFLSGNQVTAIPEKMLKEG
;
A
#
# COMPACT_ATOMS: atom_id res chain seq x y z
N MET A 1 -31.83 15.15 -4.09
CA MET A 1 -31.72 14.57 -5.47
C MET A 1 -30.31 14.19 -5.91
N PRO A 2 -29.18 14.81 -5.49
CA PRO A 2 -27.83 14.36 -5.87
C PRO A 2 -27.24 13.28 -4.94
N ILE A 3 -27.45 13.39 -3.62
CA ILE A 3 -26.87 12.48 -2.62
C ILE A 3 -27.30 11.02 -2.84
N LYS A 4 -28.57 10.77 -3.16
CA LYS A 4 -29.07 9.42 -3.45
C LYS A 4 -28.35 8.79 -4.64
N LYS A 5 -28.12 9.54 -5.71
CA LYS A 5 -27.38 9.06 -6.91
C LYS A 5 -25.92 8.75 -6.60
N ILE A 6 -25.27 9.56 -5.77
CA ILE A 6 -23.89 9.32 -5.32
C ILE A 6 -23.83 8.03 -4.50
N VAL A 7 -24.73 7.87 -3.52
CA VAL A 7 -24.80 6.66 -2.69
C VAL A 7 -25.11 5.42 -3.53
N GLU A 8 -26.01 5.52 -4.51
CA GLU A 8 -26.32 4.41 -5.43
C GLU A 8 -25.12 4.03 -6.30
N LEU A 9 -24.34 5.01 -6.78
CA LEU A 9 -23.11 4.76 -7.53
C LEU A 9 -22.08 4.03 -6.67
N PHE A 10 -21.80 4.54 -5.46
CA PHE A 10 -20.85 3.93 -4.54
C PHE A 10 -21.37 2.63 -3.89
N SER A 11 -22.68 2.34 -3.94
CA SER A 11 -23.26 1.05 -3.51
C SER A 11 -23.42 0.05 -4.67
N SER A 12 -22.94 0.40 -5.85
CA SER A 12 -23.10 -0.41 -7.07
C SER A 12 -22.13 -1.59 -7.11
N LEU A 13 -22.67 -2.79 -7.36
CA LEU A 13 -21.89 -4.00 -7.61
C LEU A 13 -21.09 -3.89 -8.91
N ARG A 14 -21.62 -3.18 -9.93
CA ARG A 14 -20.91 -2.98 -11.20
C ARG A 14 -19.62 -2.20 -10.99
N LEU A 15 -19.66 -1.17 -10.13
CA LEU A 15 -18.48 -0.40 -9.77
C LEU A 15 -17.45 -1.29 -9.07
N MET A 16 -17.87 -2.10 -8.10
CA MET A 16 -17.00 -3.04 -7.39
C MET A 16 -16.26 -3.97 -8.35
N VAL A 17 -16.98 -4.60 -9.30
CA VAL A 17 -16.40 -5.54 -10.27
C VAL A 17 -15.39 -4.85 -11.18
N VAL A 18 -15.71 -3.65 -11.67
CA VAL A 18 -14.80 -2.86 -12.51
C VAL A 18 -13.53 -2.50 -11.75
N LEU A 19 -13.66 -1.99 -10.52
CA LEU A 19 -12.52 -1.65 -9.67
C LEU A 19 -11.67 -2.87 -9.35
N LEU A 20 -12.28 -4.02 -9.07
CA LEU A 20 -11.58 -5.27 -8.81
C LEU A 20 -10.81 -5.76 -10.05
N ALA A 21 -11.40 -5.64 -11.25
CA ALA A 21 -10.70 -5.97 -12.48
C ALA A 21 -9.46 -5.10 -12.70
N PHE A 22 -9.57 -3.79 -12.48
CA PHE A 22 -8.41 -2.89 -12.51
C PHE A 22 -7.39 -3.24 -11.42
N ALA A 23 -7.82 -3.63 -10.23
CA ALA A 23 -6.92 -4.02 -9.14
C ALA A 23 -6.13 -5.28 -9.48
N ILE A 24 -6.77 -6.27 -10.12
CA ILE A 24 -6.09 -7.47 -10.61
C ILE A 24 -5.02 -7.10 -11.65
N VAL A 25 -5.36 -6.24 -12.62
CA VAL A 25 -4.40 -5.78 -13.64
C VAL A 25 -3.25 -5.02 -13.00
N LEU A 26 -3.53 -4.12 -12.05
CA LEU A 26 -2.51 -3.36 -11.33
C LEU A 26 -1.57 -4.28 -10.55
N VAL A 27 -2.10 -5.26 -9.81
CA VAL A 27 -1.31 -6.23 -9.06
C VAL A 27 -0.42 -7.02 -10.01
N PHE A 28 -0.99 -7.54 -11.11
CA PHE A 28 -0.23 -8.30 -12.10
C PHE A 28 0.92 -7.49 -12.70
N VAL A 29 0.63 -6.27 -13.16
CA VAL A 29 1.63 -5.36 -13.72
C VAL A 29 2.70 -5.00 -12.69
N GLY A 30 2.30 -4.63 -11.47
CA GLY A 30 3.22 -4.27 -10.40
C GLY A 30 4.13 -5.43 -10.00
N THR A 31 3.63 -6.66 -10.00
CA THR A 31 4.44 -7.87 -9.73
C THR A 31 5.47 -8.13 -10.82
N ILE A 32 5.15 -7.89 -12.11
CA ILE A 32 6.15 -7.99 -13.18
C ILE A 32 7.21 -6.89 -13.01
N ALA A 33 6.78 -5.65 -12.79
CA ALA A 33 7.70 -4.52 -12.61
C ALA A 33 8.59 -4.65 -11.37
N GLN A 34 8.11 -5.35 -10.34
CA GLN A 34 8.88 -5.66 -9.12
C GLN A 34 10.18 -6.41 -9.40
N ALA A 35 10.26 -7.17 -10.49
CA ALA A 35 11.50 -7.85 -10.88
C ALA A 35 12.63 -6.86 -11.22
N ASP A 36 12.29 -5.69 -11.80
CA ASP A 36 13.25 -4.66 -12.20
C ASP A 36 13.42 -3.58 -11.11
N GLU A 37 12.32 -3.15 -10.50
CA GLU A 37 12.29 -2.00 -9.58
C GLU A 37 12.51 -2.39 -8.11
N GLY A 38 12.49 -3.69 -7.81
CA GLY A 38 12.49 -4.21 -6.45
C GLY A 38 11.16 -3.98 -5.73
N LEU A 39 11.03 -4.52 -4.51
CA LEU A 39 9.79 -4.48 -3.73
C LEU A 39 9.35 -3.05 -3.40
N TYR A 40 10.27 -2.24 -2.85
CA TYR A 40 9.97 -0.87 -2.43
C TYR A 40 9.70 0.05 -3.61
N GLY A 41 10.45 -0.09 -4.71
CA GLY A 41 10.23 0.67 -5.94
C GLY A 41 8.85 0.40 -6.55
N ALA A 42 8.52 -0.88 -6.74
CA ALA A 42 7.22 -1.26 -7.28
C ALA A 42 6.05 -0.85 -6.36
N GLN A 43 6.22 -0.95 -5.03
CA GLN A 43 5.23 -0.41 -4.09
C GLN A 43 5.05 1.10 -4.28
N ALA A 44 6.13 1.87 -4.31
CA ALA A 44 6.09 3.32 -4.45
C ALA A 44 5.49 3.78 -5.79
N HIS A 45 5.77 3.06 -6.89
CA HIS A 45 5.32 3.45 -8.23
C HIS A 45 3.89 2.99 -8.53
N TYR A 46 3.51 1.76 -8.16
CA TYR A 46 2.21 1.19 -8.55
C TYR A 46 1.15 1.29 -7.45
N PHE A 47 1.54 1.07 -6.19
CA PHE A 47 0.58 0.91 -5.09
C PHE A 47 0.39 2.18 -4.24
N LYS A 48 1.45 2.95 -4.00
CA LYS A 48 1.43 4.21 -3.21
C LYS A 48 1.20 5.46 -4.05
N ARG A 49 0.56 5.32 -5.22
CA ARG A 49 0.21 6.43 -6.12
C ARG A 49 -1.26 6.38 -6.50
N TRP A 50 -1.81 7.54 -6.85
CA TRP A 50 -3.16 7.68 -7.39
C TRP A 50 -3.25 7.26 -8.86
N LEU A 51 -2.19 7.54 -9.63
CA LEU A 51 -2.09 7.22 -11.05
C LEU A 51 -0.68 6.70 -11.32
N VAL A 52 -0.61 5.58 -12.03
CA VAL A 52 0.65 5.01 -12.52
C VAL A 52 0.89 5.55 -13.91
N VAL A 53 2.05 6.17 -14.10
CA VAL A 53 2.51 6.67 -15.40
C VAL A 53 3.85 6.03 -15.70
N GLY A 54 3.90 5.33 -16.82
CA GLY A 54 5.06 4.55 -17.26
C GLY A 54 5.23 3.26 -16.44
N ALA A 55 5.80 2.25 -17.09
CA ALA A 55 6.22 1.01 -16.46
C ALA A 55 7.58 0.58 -17.02
N SER A 56 8.43 0.01 -16.18
CA SER A 56 9.65 -0.66 -16.64
C SER A 56 9.42 -2.17 -16.64
N PHE A 57 9.66 -2.80 -17.80
CA PHE A 57 9.61 -4.25 -17.92
C PHE A 57 10.85 -4.76 -18.62
N PHE A 58 11.59 -5.65 -17.98
CA PHE A 58 12.82 -6.25 -18.49
C PHE A 58 13.79 -5.17 -19.00
N GLY A 59 13.93 -4.08 -18.25
CA GLY A 59 14.78 -2.93 -18.61
C GLY A 59 14.25 -2.00 -19.70
N HIS A 60 13.05 -2.24 -20.23
CA HIS A 60 12.42 -1.39 -21.25
C HIS A 60 11.30 -0.54 -20.65
N LYS A 61 11.35 0.78 -20.92
CA LYS A 61 10.31 1.72 -20.47
C LYS A 61 9.13 1.68 -21.44
N ILE A 62 7.97 1.29 -20.96
CA ILE A 62 6.72 1.24 -21.72
C ILE A 62 5.79 2.35 -21.21
N PRO A 63 5.19 3.16 -22.10
CA PRO A 63 4.18 4.14 -21.71
C PRO A 63 2.91 3.39 -21.31
N LEU A 64 2.65 3.33 -20.01
CA LEU A 64 1.46 2.70 -19.43
C LEU A 64 0.73 3.71 -18.55
N LEU A 65 -0.59 3.74 -18.64
CA LEU A 65 -1.45 4.57 -17.81
C LEU A 65 -2.45 3.66 -17.09
N LEU A 66 -2.33 3.57 -15.77
CA LEU A 66 -3.22 2.76 -14.95
C LEU A 66 -3.65 3.53 -13.69
N PRO A 67 -4.87 3.28 -13.18
CA PRO A 67 -5.24 3.74 -11.85
C PRO A 67 -4.33 3.08 -10.81
N GLY A 68 -3.72 3.88 -9.94
CA GLY A 68 -2.80 3.37 -8.92
C GLY A 68 -3.50 2.80 -7.70
N GLY A 69 -2.72 2.16 -6.83
CA GLY A 69 -3.23 1.41 -5.68
C GLY A 69 -4.02 2.26 -4.69
N TYR A 70 -3.61 3.51 -4.44
CA TYR A 70 -4.38 4.42 -3.59
C TYR A 70 -5.75 4.74 -4.19
N LEU A 71 -5.83 4.97 -5.50
CA LEU A 71 -7.10 5.27 -6.15
C LEU A 71 -8.04 4.05 -6.10
N LEU A 72 -7.55 2.88 -6.53
CA LEU A 72 -8.36 1.67 -6.54
C LEU A 72 -8.74 1.22 -5.13
N GLY A 73 -7.78 1.20 -4.21
CA GLY A 73 -7.97 0.77 -2.83
C GLY A 73 -8.96 1.66 -2.08
N THR A 74 -8.84 2.99 -2.20
CA THR A 74 -9.78 3.92 -1.55
C THR A 74 -11.19 3.80 -2.15
N LEU A 75 -11.32 3.72 -3.47
CA LEU A 75 -12.62 3.56 -4.12
C LEU A 75 -13.28 2.22 -3.76
N LEU A 76 -12.50 1.13 -3.69
CA LEU A 76 -12.98 -0.19 -3.25
C LEU A 76 -13.44 -0.14 -1.79
N LEU A 77 -12.67 0.48 -0.90
CA LEU A 77 -13.03 0.62 0.52
C LEU A 77 -14.31 1.43 0.69
N VAL A 78 -14.41 2.58 0.04
CA VAL A 78 -15.62 3.42 0.06
C VAL A 78 -16.82 2.65 -0.50
N ASN A 79 -16.64 1.95 -1.63
CA ASN A 79 -17.70 1.17 -2.23
C ASN A 79 -18.19 0.05 -1.29
N LEU A 80 -17.25 -0.70 -0.69
CA LEU A 80 -17.54 -1.79 0.22
C LEU A 80 -18.29 -1.30 1.46
N VAL A 81 -17.84 -0.20 2.07
CA VAL A 81 -18.48 0.41 3.24
C VAL A 81 -19.88 0.92 2.88
N CYS A 82 -20.03 1.67 1.78
CA CYS A 82 -21.34 2.17 1.34
C CYS A 82 -22.30 1.03 1.02
N ALA A 83 -21.87 0.01 0.27
CA ALA A 83 -22.68 -1.16 -0.05
C ALA A 83 -23.10 -1.90 1.22
N HIS A 84 -22.17 -2.07 2.16
CA HIS A 84 -22.44 -2.80 3.39
C HIS A 84 -23.42 -2.05 4.30
N ILE A 85 -23.31 -0.72 4.46
CA ILE A 85 -24.24 0.11 5.23
C ILE A 85 -25.63 0.12 4.57
N CYS A 86 -25.72 0.33 3.25
CA CYS A 86 -27.00 0.42 2.56
C CYS A 86 -27.76 -0.91 2.49
N ARG A 87 -27.05 -2.04 2.45
CA ARG A 87 -27.63 -3.38 2.34
C ARG A 87 -27.60 -4.16 3.67
N PHE A 88 -27.31 -3.46 4.76
CA PHE A 88 -27.13 -4.06 6.07
C PHE A 88 -28.44 -4.71 6.54
N GLN A 89 -28.46 -6.04 6.58
CA GLN A 89 -29.52 -6.83 7.18
C GLN A 89 -28.89 -7.77 8.19
N LEU A 90 -29.01 -7.45 9.47
CA LEU A 90 -28.60 -8.33 10.57
C LEU A 90 -29.63 -9.44 10.70
N THR A 91 -29.40 -10.50 9.94
CA THR A 91 -30.12 -11.76 10.09
C THR A 91 -29.11 -12.81 10.54
N PRO A 92 -29.42 -13.64 11.55
CA PRO A 92 -28.50 -14.68 12.01
C PRO A 92 -28.03 -15.62 10.89
N LYS A 93 -28.88 -15.82 9.86
CA LYS A 93 -28.55 -16.58 8.64
C LYS A 93 -27.45 -15.97 7.77
N LYS A 94 -27.12 -14.69 7.93
CA LYS A 94 -26.18 -13.93 7.10
C LYS A 94 -24.92 -13.48 7.87
N ILE A 95 -24.77 -13.89 9.14
CA ILE A 95 -23.63 -13.48 9.99
C ILE A 95 -22.28 -13.76 9.32
N GLY A 96 -22.11 -14.93 8.69
CA GLY A 96 -20.86 -15.28 8.01
C GLY A 96 -20.49 -14.29 6.90
N ILE A 97 -21.48 -13.83 6.10
CA ILE A 97 -21.26 -12.85 5.04
C ILE A 97 -20.88 -11.50 5.65
N GLN A 98 -21.56 -11.06 6.72
CA GLN A 98 -21.25 -9.79 7.38
C GLN A 98 -19.84 -9.82 8.00
N LEU A 99 -19.47 -10.94 8.63
CA LEU A 99 -18.13 -11.10 9.21
C LEU A 99 -17.04 -11.06 8.14
N ALA A 100 -17.27 -11.69 6.97
CA ALA A 100 -16.32 -11.65 5.86
C ALA A 100 -16.11 -10.21 5.33
N HIS A 101 -17.20 -9.45 5.14
CA HIS A 101 -17.10 -8.07 4.66
C HIS A 101 -16.46 -7.15 5.70
N ALA A 102 -16.83 -7.30 6.98
CA ALA A 102 -16.19 -6.59 8.08
C ALA A 102 -14.69 -6.91 8.16
N GLY A 103 -14.32 -8.19 8.01
CA GLY A 103 -12.92 -8.63 7.98
C GLY A 103 -12.14 -7.97 6.84
N ILE A 104 -12.69 -7.95 5.62
CA ILE A 104 -12.04 -7.28 4.48
C ILE A 104 -11.90 -5.77 4.73
N ILE A 105 -12.92 -5.10 5.29
CA ILE A 105 -12.84 -3.68 5.64
C ILE A 105 -11.71 -3.45 6.65
N VAL A 106 -11.62 -4.28 7.70
CA VAL A 106 -10.55 -4.20 8.71
C VAL A 106 -9.17 -4.39 8.07
N LEU A 107 -9.02 -5.37 7.16
CA LEU A 107 -7.75 -5.60 6.46
C LEU A 107 -7.35 -4.40 5.58
N LEU A 108 -8.28 -3.83 4.83
CA LEU A 108 -8.01 -2.67 3.97
C LEU A 108 -7.66 -1.42 4.79
N VAL A 109 -8.39 -1.15 5.86
CA VAL A 109 -8.10 -0.04 6.77
C VAL A 109 -6.77 -0.26 7.49
N GLY A 110 -6.49 -1.50 7.91
CA GLY A 110 -5.23 -1.89 8.53
C GLY A 110 -4.05 -1.65 7.59
N GLN A 111 -4.14 -2.09 6.34
CA GLN A 111 -3.09 -1.89 5.35
C GLN A 111 -2.83 -0.41 5.06
N LEU A 112 -3.88 0.41 4.91
CA LEU A 112 -3.74 1.85 4.72
C LEU A 112 -3.11 2.53 5.95
N SER A 113 -3.51 2.10 7.15
CA SER A 113 -2.95 2.61 8.40
C SER A 113 -1.47 2.25 8.54
N THR A 114 -1.09 1.00 8.24
CA THR A 114 0.31 0.57 8.23
C THR A 114 1.12 1.39 7.24
N ASP A 115 0.60 1.62 6.03
CA ASP A 115 1.32 2.38 5.02
C ASP A 115 1.57 3.85 5.40
N LEU A 116 0.60 4.48 6.09
CA LEU A 116 0.69 5.89 6.48
C LEU A 116 1.40 6.13 7.81
N LEU A 117 1.30 5.18 8.75
CA LEU A 117 1.68 5.39 10.15
C LEU A 117 2.81 4.47 10.62
N SER A 118 3.04 3.35 9.95
CA SER A 118 4.03 2.37 10.42
C SER A 118 5.46 2.81 10.13
N ARG A 119 6.37 2.41 11.03
CA ARG A 119 7.82 2.49 10.84
C ARG A 119 8.38 1.08 10.91
N GLU A 120 9.09 0.68 9.87
CA GLU A 120 9.75 -0.62 9.81
C GLU A 120 11.19 -0.50 10.34
N LEU A 121 11.49 -1.25 11.39
CA LEU A 121 12.81 -1.37 12.01
C LEU A 121 13.14 -2.85 12.15
N GLN A 122 14.43 -3.17 12.14
CA GLN A 122 14.96 -4.51 12.34
C GLN A 122 15.88 -4.54 13.55
N MET A 123 15.82 -5.64 14.30
CA MET A 123 16.71 -5.89 15.43
C MET A 123 17.35 -7.25 15.22
N HIS A 124 18.66 -7.26 15.01
CA HIS A 124 19.43 -8.49 14.94
C HIS A 124 19.89 -8.88 16.35
N LEU A 125 19.58 -10.11 16.77
CA LEU A 125 19.96 -10.65 18.08
C LEU A 125 20.70 -11.97 17.87
N ALA A 126 21.91 -12.09 18.42
CA ALA A 126 22.56 -13.38 18.58
C ALA A 126 22.05 -14.12 19.83
N GLU A 127 22.25 -15.45 19.89
CA GLU A 127 21.93 -16.22 21.09
C GLU A 127 22.71 -15.71 22.31
N GLY A 128 21.99 -15.38 23.38
CA GLY A 128 22.57 -14.78 24.59
C GLY A 128 22.77 -13.26 24.54
N GLU A 129 22.50 -12.61 23.40
CA GLU A 129 22.62 -11.15 23.26
C GLU A 129 21.33 -10.44 23.72
N THR A 130 21.48 -9.27 24.34
CA THR A 130 20.37 -8.35 24.63
C THR A 130 20.66 -7.01 23.99
N ARG A 131 19.68 -6.44 23.28
CA ARG A 131 19.76 -5.11 22.65
C ARG A 131 18.52 -4.30 22.99
N ASP A 132 18.69 -2.99 23.08
CA ASP A 132 17.66 -1.99 23.39
C ASP A 132 17.43 -1.00 22.23
N PHE A 133 18.02 -1.26 21.05
CA PHE A 133 17.86 -0.46 19.86
C PHE A 133 17.47 -1.32 18.64
N ALA A 134 16.83 -0.68 17.66
CA ALA A 134 16.46 -1.27 16.38
C ALA A 134 16.84 -0.33 15.24
N ASP A 135 17.39 -0.89 14.17
CA ASP A 135 17.92 -0.16 13.04
C ASP A 135 16.91 -0.10 11.90
N SER A 136 16.99 0.91 11.05
CA SER A 136 16.20 0.98 9.83
C SER A 136 16.98 0.37 8.67
N ALA A 137 16.36 -0.54 7.91
CA ALA A 137 17.00 -1.18 6.74
C ALA A 137 17.15 -0.23 5.53
N THR A 138 16.42 0.89 5.54
CA THR A 138 16.27 1.81 4.41
C THR A 138 16.72 3.23 4.73
N SER A 139 17.05 3.54 5.98
CA SER A 139 17.63 4.83 6.33
C SER A 139 19.14 4.73 6.23
N TYR A 140 19.75 5.51 5.35
CA TYR A 140 21.19 5.51 5.17
C TYR A 140 21.86 6.68 5.92
N GLU A 141 23.11 6.49 6.30
CA GLU A 141 23.96 7.53 6.85
C GLU A 141 25.39 7.42 6.31
N LEU A 142 26.06 8.55 6.14
CA LEU A 142 27.44 8.60 5.69
C LEU A 142 28.35 8.74 6.90
N ILE A 143 29.26 7.77 7.07
CA ILE A 143 30.16 7.70 8.23
C ILE A 143 31.58 8.06 7.80
N PHE A 144 32.16 9.08 8.44
CA PHE A 144 33.57 9.43 8.32
C PHE A 144 34.33 8.90 9.53
N LEU A 145 35.42 8.18 9.26
CA LEU A 145 36.34 7.63 10.27
C LEU A 145 37.69 8.36 10.16
N SER A 146 38.11 9.01 11.24
CA SER A 146 39.41 9.69 11.34
C SER A 146 40.10 9.32 12.64
N GLY A 147 40.96 8.30 12.60
CA GLY A 147 41.55 7.71 13.81
C GLY A 147 40.47 7.14 14.73
N ASN A 148 40.37 7.67 15.96
CA ASN A 148 39.34 7.30 16.94
C ASN A 148 38.06 8.16 16.87
N GLN A 149 37.97 9.10 15.93
CA GLN A 149 36.79 9.95 15.77
C GLN A 149 35.85 9.37 14.70
N VAL A 150 34.59 9.18 15.08
CA VAL A 150 33.49 8.76 14.19
C VAL A 150 32.53 9.93 14.04
N THR A 151 32.26 10.35 12.80
CA THR A 151 31.24 11.36 12.49
C THR A 151 30.23 10.76 11.53
N ALA A 152 28.97 10.62 11.98
CA ALA A 152 27.87 10.14 11.16
C ALA A 152 27.04 11.34 10.67
N ILE A 153 26.78 11.39 9.37
CA ILE A 153 25.93 12.40 8.72
C ILE A 153 24.70 11.68 8.14
N PRO A 154 23.50 11.94 8.67
CA PRO A 154 22.27 11.32 8.16
C PRO A 154 22.01 11.69 6.69
N GLU A 155 21.42 10.76 5.92
CA GLU A 155 21.06 10.98 4.51
C GLU A 155 20.26 12.28 4.28
N LYS A 156 19.38 12.64 5.21
CA LYS A 156 18.57 13.88 5.14
C LYS A 156 19.39 15.18 5.10
N MET A 157 20.66 15.13 5.50
CA MET A 157 21.59 16.25 5.47
C MET A 157 22.52 16.21 4.25
N LEU A 158 22.44 15.15 3.45
CA LEU A 158 23.20 14.99 2.21
C LEU A 158 22.41 15.60 1.04
N LYS A 159 23.14 16.14 0.07
CA LYS A 159 22.54 16.63 -1.18
C LYS A 159 22.36 15.46 -2.14
N GLU A 160 21.24 15.44 -2.87
CA GLU A 160 21.06 14.50 -4.00
C GLU A 160 22.22 14.68 -5.00
N GLY A 161 22.84 13.55 -5.38
CA GLY A 161 23.99 13.48 -6.29
C GLY A 161 23.60 13.40 -7.76
#